data_AF-A0A661Y485-F1
#
_entry.id   AF-A0A661Y485-F1
#
_cell.length_a   1.000
_cell.length_b   1.000
_cell.length_c   1.000
_cell.angle_alpha   90.00
_cell.angle_beta   90.00
_cell.angle_gamma   90.00
#
_symmetry.space_group_name_H-M   'P 1'
#
loop_
_entity.id
_entity.type
_entity.pdbx_description
1 polymer ?
#
loop_
_entity_poly.entity_id
_entity_poly.type
_entity_poly.pdbx_seq_one_letter_code
_entity_poly.pdbx_strand_id
1 'polypeptide(L)'
;MTKNNSILKVKFTILSLFLILLNSNFVFSQEWKNYKTYKKETGYSILQDGNWLKKDRKKQKEVWQQANLFNLAEINGNLKYQTTSQIRDFYLWFDAERKRQGHEIVGVGVAAIVADQLSKLDNGFIRVFIVGNKEVEKFANEGSEIVFEFAFPLLKEVYFSKKLIKGEEAINWSLINGEIEQCQILEPLYNNLSPKAIKKLSKMAKGKGIYSLGVPKSLRYEGNIEDCQARFEHAIKCFRFISTVRKKGILPDSNNYQDAILLDLFLTFIHCYPDSYREIIDQTHLPTAPFLP
;
A
#
# COMPACT_ATOMS: atom_id res chain seq x y z
N MET A 1 12.82 18.54 -59.51
CA MET A 1 13.74 18.20 -58.38
C MET A 1 13.12 18.29 -56.98
N THR A 2 11.86 18.72 -56.80
CA THR A 2 11.25 18.94 -55.48
C THR A 2 10.64 17.69 -54.81
N LYS A 3 10.27 16.66 -55.58
CA LYS A 3 9.56 15.47 -55.09
C LYS A 3 10.43 14.50 -54.27
N ASN A 4 11.74 14.44 -54.52
CA ASN A 4 12.64 13.54 -53.78
C ASN A 4 12.96 14.07 -52.37
N ASN A 5 12.99 15.39 -52.18
CA ASN A 5 13.28 15.99 -50.88
C ASN A 5 12.13 15.84 -49.87
N SER A 6 10.88 15.74 -50.34
CA SER A 6 9.73 15.51 -49.43
C SER A 6 9.68 14.07 -48.93
N ILE A 7 9.98 13.09 -49.80
CA ILE A 7 10.02 11.67 -49.44
C ILE A 7 11.14 11.39 -48.43
N LEU A 8 12.30 12.03 -48.60
CA LEU A 8 13.43 11.88 -47.68
C LEU A 8 13.12 12.45 -46.28
N LYS A 9 12.45 13.61 -46.21
CA LYS A 9 12.02 14.21 -44.93
C LYS A 9 11.01 13.33 -44.19
N VAL A 10 10.01 12.78 -44.90
CA VAL A 10 9.00 11.89 -44.28
C VAL A 10 9.65 10.63 -43.72
N LYS A 11 10.60 10.03 -44.45
CA LYS A 11 11.35 8.86 -43.96
C LYS A 11 12.19 9.18 -42.72
N PHE A 12 12.83 10.34 -42.68
CA PHE A 12 13.61 10.78 -41.53
C PHE A 12 12.71 11.03 -40.30
N THR A 13 11.54 11.65 -40.49
CA THR A 13 10.57 11.86 -39.40
C THR A 13 10.00 10.53 -38.87
N ILE A 14 9.69 9.56 -39.74
CA ILE A 14 9.22 8.22 -39.32
C ILE A 14 10.32 7.49 -38.55
N LEU A 15 11.58 7.56 -39.01
CA LEU A 15 12.71 6.92 -38.34
C LEU A 15 12.98 7.54 -36.95
N SER A 16 12.90 8.86 -36.83
CA SER A 16 13.01 9.56 -35.54
C SER A 16 11.87 9.19 -34.59
N LEU A 17 10.61 9.08 -35.08
CA LEU A 17 9.49 8.58 -34.26
C LEU A 17 9.72 7.14 -33.79
N PHE A 18 10.25 6.28 -34.65
CA PHE A 18 10.52 4.89 -34.32
C PHE A 18 11.63 4.75 -33.26
N LEU A 19 12.68 5.57 -33.32
CA LEU A 19 13.75 5.61 -32.33
C LEU A 19 13.30 6.17 -30.96
N ILE A 20 12.32 7.08 -30.95
CA ILE A 20 11.69 7.58 -29.72
C ILE A 20 10.81 6.48 -29.09
N LEU A 21 10.09 5.69 -29.90
CA LEU A 21 9.26 4.57 -29.41
C LEU A 21 10.09 3.40 -28.86
N LEU A 22 11.30 3.16 -29.39
CA LEU A 22 12.25 2.15 -28.90
C LEU A 22 12.94 2.54 -27.57
N ASN A 23 12.90 3.83 -27.19
CA ASN A 23 13.37 4.32 -25.89
C ASN A 23 12.26 4.35 -24.83
N SER A 24 11.18 3.59 -25.04
CA SER A 24 10.30 3.25 -23.93
C SER A 24 11.11 2.42 -22.93
N ASN A 25 11.63 3.10 -21.90
CA ASN A 25 12.17 2.46 -20.72
C ASN A 25 11.06 1.55 -20.19
N PHE A 26 11.12 0.27 -20.54
CA PHE A 26 10.29 -0.74 -19.93
C PHE A 26 10.51 -0.58 -18.44
N VAL A 27 9.46 -0.17 -17.73
CA VAL A 27 9.46 -0.08 -16.28
C VAL A 27 9.47 -1.53 -15.80
N PHE A 28 10.66 -2.09 -15.68
CA PHE A 28 10.86 -3.41 -15.10
C PHE A 28 10.78 -3.31 -13.59
N SER A 29 10.02 -4.21 -12.95
CA SER A 29 10.13 -4.42 -11.52
C SER A 29 11.57 -4.78 -11.22
N GLN A 30 12.08 -4.24 -10.12
CA GLN A 30 13.37 -4.62 -9.58
C GLN A 30 13.28 -5.88 -8.69
N GLU A 31 12.11 -6.53 -8.62
CA GLU A 31 11.93 -7.85 -8.00
C GLU A 31 12.27 -8.99 -8.97
N TRP A 32 13.23 -9.82 -8.55
CA TRP A 32 13.65 -10.99 -9.32
C TRP A 32 13.22 -12.29 -8.65
N LYS A 33 12.78 -13.27 -9.44
CA LYS A 33 12.42 -14.60 -8.90
C LYS A 33 13.62 -15.27 -8.22
N ASN A 34 14.80 -15.17 -8.82
CA ASN A 34 16.07 -15.71 -8.34
C ASN A 34 17.25 -15.15 -9.16
N TYR A 35 18.49 -15.41 -8.70
CA TYR A 35 19.72 -15.00 -9.38
C TYR A 35 19.86 -15.56 -10.80
N LYS A 36 19.33 -16.76 -11.10
CA LYS A 36 19.43 -17.35 -12.44
C LYS A 36 18.64 -16.51 -13.46
N THR A 37 17.43 -16.09 -13.12
CA THR A 37 16.62 -15.18 -13.93
C THR A 37 17.31 -13.82 -14.07
N TYR A 38 17.77 -13.25 -12.95
CA TYR A 38 18.47 -11.97 -12.95
C TYR A 38 19.70 -11.94 -13.87
N LYS A 39 20.60 -12.92 -13.72
CA LYS A 39 21.81 -13.03 -14.55
C LYS A 39 21.47 -13.25 -16.02
N LYS A 40 20.42 -14.02 -16.31
CA LYS A 40 19.98 -14.26 -17.69
C LYS A 40 19.51 -12.97 -18.37
N GLU A 41 18.77 -12.13 -17.65
CA GLU A 41 18.13 -10.95 -18.23
C GLU A 41 19.04 -9.71 -18.20
N THR A 42 19.90 -9.58 -17.19
CA THR A 42 20.75 -8.39 -17.02
C THR A 42 22.24 -8.63 -17.35
N GLY A 43 22.67 -9.88 -17.42
CA GLY A 43 24.09 -10.24 -17.55
C GLY A 43 24.88 -10.21 -16.23
N TYR A 44 24.36 -9.58 -15.17
CA TYR A 44 25.07 -9.43 -13.89
C TYR A 44 24.93 -10.67 -12.99
N SER A 45 26.02 -11.10 -12.37
CA SER A 45 26.01 -12.18 -11.38
C SER A 45 25.66 -11.73 -9.97
N ILE A 46 25.74 -10.42 -9.70
CA ILE A 46 25.49 -9.79 -8.40
C ILE A 46 24.37 -8.77 -8.59
N LEU A 47 23.38 -8.78 -7.69
CA LEU A 47 22.29 -7.80 -7.71
C LEU A 47 22.85 -6.38 -7.59
N GLN A 48 22.53 -5.55 -8.57
CA GLN A 48 22.79 -4.12 -8.51
C GLN A 48 21.84 -3.45 -7.51
N ASP A 49 22.21 -2.27 -7.03
CA ASP A 49 21.40 -1.49 -6.09
C ASP A 49 19.98 -1.25 -6.62
N GLY A 50 19.03 -1.13 -5.69
CA GLY A 50 17.59 -1.09 -6.00
C GLY A 50 17.00 -2.46 -6.36
N ASN A 51 17.78 -3.49 -6.68
CA ASN A 51 17.25 -4.81 -7.04
C ASN A 51 17.20 -5.76 -5.84
N TRP A 52 16.15 -6.59 -5.78
CA TRP A 52 15.99 -7.62 -4.74
C TRP A 52 15.46 -8.93 -5.30
N LEU A 53 15.67 -10.05 -4.60
CA LEU A 53 14.94 -11.27 -4.91
C LEU A 53 13.62 -11.30 -4.16
N LYS A 54 12.61 -11.97 -4.73
CA LYS A 54 11.32 -12.22 -4.07
C LYS A 54 11.47 -12.85 -2.68
N LYS A 55 12.48 -13.71 -2.50
CA LYS A 55 12.79 -14.32 -1.19
C LYS A 55 13.37 -13.33 -0.17
N ASP A 56 14.02 -12.27 -0.63
CA ASP A 56 14.65 -11.27 0.23
C ASP A 56 13.58 -10.34 0.80
N ARG A 57 12.64 -9.87 -0.03
CA ARG A 57 11.44 -9.13 0.42
C ARG A 57 10.60 -9.94 1.40
N LYS A 58 10.21 -11.16 1.04
CA LYS A 58 9.39 -12.03 1.91
C LYS A 58 10.02 -12.33 3.27
N LYS A 59 11.34 -12.25 3.37
CA LYS A 59 12.10 -12.46 4.61
C LYS A 59 12.63 -11.17 5.22
N GLN A 60 12.22 -10.01 4.69
CA GLN A 60 12.63 -8.67 5.13
C GLN A 60 14.16 -8.53 5.30
N LYS A 61 14.93 -9.14 4.38
CA LYS A 61 16.40 -9.16 4.46
C LYS A 61 17.01 -7.80 4.17
N GLU A 62 18.26 -7.61 4.61
CA GLU A 62 19.05 -6.41 4.36
C GLU A 62 19.07 -5.98 2.88
N VAL A 63 19.24 -6.91 1.93
CA VAL A 63 19.21 -6.59 0.48
C VAL A 63 17.90 -5.88 0.07
N TRP A 64 16.75 -6.30 0.62
CA TRP A 64 15.47 -5.64 0.38
C TRP A 64 15.41 -4.25 1.01
N GLN A 65 15.93 -4.10 2.23
CA GLN A 65 15.97 -2.80 2.92
C GLN A 65 16.87 -1.80 2.20
N GLN A 66 18.04 -2.24 1.72
CA GLN A 66 18.96 -1.40 0.93
C GLN A 66 18.36 -1.05 -0.44
N ALA A 67 17.69 -1.99 -1.09
CA ALA A 67 16.95 -1.71 -2.32
C ALA A 67 15.86 -0.66 -2.11
N ASN A 68 15.10 -0.75 -1.02
CA ASN A 68 14.07 0.25 -0.70
C ASN A 68 14.67 1.63 -0.48
N LEU A 69 15.77 1.73 0.28
CA LEU A 69 16.48 2.98 0.50
C LEU A 69 16.98 3.59 -0.81
N PHE A 70 17.65 2.79 -1.63
CA PHE A 70 18.12 3.21 -2.95
C PHE A 70 16.96 3.75 -3.79
N ASN A 71 15.87 2.98 -3.90
CA ASN A 71 14.71 3.37 -4.68
C ASN A 71 14.02 4.62 -4.15
N LEU A 72 13.99 4.82 -2.83
CA LEU A 72 13.45 6.03 -2.22
C LEU A 72 14.27 7.27 -2.59
N ALA A 73 15.58 7.13 -2.78
CA ALA A 73 16.46 8.23 -3.21
C ALA A 73 16.29 8.58 -4.70
N GLU A 74 15.88 7.62 -5.53
CA GLU A 74 15.71 7.80 -6.98
C GLU A 74 14.51 8.68 -7.37
N ILE A 75 14.56 9.21 -8.59
CA ILE A 75 13.41 9.85 -9.24
C ILE A 75 12.50 8.74 -9.78
N ASN A 76 11.19 8.85 -9.54
CA ASN A 76 10.19 7.84 -9.93
C ASN A 76 10.47 6.44 -9.36
N GLY A 77 11.10 6.37 -8.18
CA GLY A 77 11.39 5.11 -7.50
C GLY A 77 10.16 4.29 -7.13
N ASN A 78 8.99 4.93 -7.01
CA ASN A 78 7.70 4.27 -6.83
C ASN A 78 7.38 3.27 -7.95
N LEU A 79 7.83 3.55 -9.19
CA LEU A 79 7.57 2.68 -10.35
C LEU A 79 8.27 1.32 -10.28
N LYS A 80 9.20 1.12 -9.33
CA LYS A 80 9.90 -0.17 -9.13
C LYS A 80 9.02 -1.23 -8.45
N TYR A 81 7.94 -0.80 -7.80
CA TYR A 81 7.01 -1.64 -7.06
C TYR A 81 5.74 -1.86 -7.91
N GLN A 82 5.66 -3.03 -8.55
CA GLN A 82 4.63 -3.35 -9.55
C GLN A 82 3.40 -4.07 -9.00
N THR A 83 3.45 -4.57 -7.77
CA THR A 83 2.31 -5.27 -7.18
C THR A 83 1.95 -4.67 -5.84
N THR A 84 0.70 -4.78 -5.45
CA THR A 84 0.22 -4.29 -4.17
C THR A 84 0.94 -4.97 -2.99
N SER A 85 1.32 -6.25 -3.13
CA SER A 85 2.21 -6.89 -2.14
C SER A 85 3.58 -6.22 -1.99
N GLN A 86 4.16 -5.71 -3.08
CA GLN A 86 5.45 -5.01 -3.03
C GLN A 86 5.28 -3.64 -2.37
N ILE A 87 4.22 -2.90 -2.73
CA ILE A 87 3.86 -1.61 -2.12
C ILE A 87 3.61 -1.76 -0.61
N ARG A 88 2.84 -2.78 -0.20
CA ARG A 88 2.63 -3.12 1.20
C ARG A 88 3.95 -3.33 1.93
N ASP A 89 4.82 -4.18 1.39
CA ASP A 89 6.07 -4.52 2.06
C ASP A 89 7.01 -3.32 2.15
N PHE A 90 6.92 -2.38 1.20
CA PHE A 90 7.59 -1.09 1.28
C PHE A 90 7.03 -0.26 2.44
N TYR A 91 5.71 -0.12 2.57
CA TYR A 91 5.12 0.60 3.70
C TYR A 91 5.48 -0.03 5.05
N LEU A 92 5.56 -1.36 5.15
CA LEU A 92 6.01 -2.05 6.35
C LEU A 92 7.46 -1.70 6.70
N TRP A 93 8.35 -1.75 5.70
CA TRP A 93 9.75 -1.32 5.87
C TRP A 93 9.84 0.14 6.30
N PHE A 94 9.10 1.03 5.63
CA PHE A 94 9.13 2.46 5.95
C PHE A 94 8.56 2.75 7.34
N ASP A 95 7.47 2.09 7.75
CA ASP A 95 6.89 2.25 9.10
C ASP A 95 7.87 1.83 10.19
N ALA A 96 8.69 0.79 9.95
CA ALA A 96 9.76 0.41 10.87
C ALA A 96 10.87 1.47 10.90
N GLU A 97 11.26 1.98 9.74
CA GLU A 97 12.40 2.89 9.59
C GLU A 97 12.10 4.31 10.14
N ARG A 98 10.90 4.84 9.87
CA ARG A 98 10.45 6.10 10.48
C ARG A 98 10.39 6.01 12.00
N LYS A 99 10.03 4.85 12.58
CA LYS A 99 10.06 4.63 14.04
C LYS A 99 11.48 4.66 14.55
N ARG A 100 12.39 3.97 13.86
CA ARG A 100 13.83 3.94 14.18
C ARG A 100 14.44 5.35 14.17
N GLN A 101 14.02 6.20 13.24
CA GLN A 101 14.41 7.61 13.14
C GLN A 101 13.73 8.51 14.20
N GLY A 102 12.65 8.04 14.82
CA GLY A 102 11.93 8.76 15.89
C GLY A 102 10.74 9.60 15.41
N HIS A 103 10.22 9.37 14.20
CA HIS A 103 8.97 9.99 13.75
C HIS A 103 7.75 9.30 14.35
N GLU A 104 6.74 10.09 14.71
CA GLU A 104 5.48 9.61 15.31
C GLU A 104 4.32 9.58 14.31
N ILE A 105 4.60 9.67 13.01
CA ILE A 105 3.61 9.59 11.93
C ILE A 105 2.97 8.19 11.94
N VAL A 106 1.68 8.11 12.26
CA VAL A 106 0.95 6.84 12.32
C VAL A 106 0.36 6.46 10.95
N GLY A 107 0.13 7.43 10.06
CA GLY A 107 -0.49 7.23 8.74
C GLY A 107 0.21 6.16 7.88
N VAL A 108 1.54 6.05 7.94
CA VAL A 108 2.29 5.04 7.16
C VAL A 108 1.93 3.61 7.58
N GLY A 109 1.83 3.35 8.89
CA GLY A 109 1.41 2.05 9.39
C GLY A 109 -0.03 1.72 9.01
N VAL A 110 -0.91 2.72 8.91
CA VAL A 110 -2.28 2.52 8.41
C VAL A 110 -2.26 2.17 6.92
N ALA A 111 -1.45 2.86 6.11
CA ALA A 111 -1.27 2.55 4.69
C ALA A 111 -0.74 1.11 4.49
N ALA A 112 0.18 0.64 5.33
CA ALA A 112 0.66 -0.74 5.30
C ALA A 112 -0.48 -1.76 5.52
N ILE A 113 -1.38 -1.48 6.48
CA ILE A 113 -2.55 -2.33 6.77
C ILE A 113 -3.49 -2.35 5.56
N VAL A 114 -3.80 -1.19 4.98
CA VAL A 114 -4.69 -1.11 3.80
C VAL A 114 -4.06 -1.84 2.61
N ALA A 115 -2.78 -1.60 2.33
CA ALA A 115 -2.05 -2.27 1.26
C ALA A 115 -1.97 -3.78 1.46
N ASP A 116 -1.86 -4.29 2.70
CA ASP A 116 -1.96 -5.73 2.97
C ASP A 116 -3.25 -6.35 2.47
N GLN A 117 -4.30 -5.59 2.59
CA GLN A 117 -5.64 -6.11 2.37
C GLN A 117 -5.96 -6.09 0.89
N LEU A 118 -5.51 -5.05 0.20
CA LEU A 118 -5.51 -5.01 -1.26
C LEU A 118 -4.55 -6.05 -1.86
N SER A 119 -3.43 -6.37 -1.21
CA SER A 119 -2.46 -7.36 -1.70
C SER A 119 -3.03 -8.78 -1.86
N LYS A 120 -4.13 -9.07 -1.18
CA LYS A 120 -4.87 -10.33 -1.34
C LYS A 120 -5.38 -10.49 -2.77
N LEU A 121 -5.62 -9.40 -3.50
CA LEU A 121 -6.02 -9.45 -4.90
C LEU A 121 -4.90 -9.91 -5.85
N ASP A 122 -3.65 -9.91 -5.38
CA ASP A 122 -2.53 -10.56 -6.10
C ASP A 122 -2.76 -12.09 -6.18
N ASN A 123 -3.60 -12.67 -5.30
CA ASN A 123 -3.99 -14.07 -5.35
C ASN A 123 -5.13 -14.28 -6.37
N GLY A 124 -4.83 -15.07 -7.42
CA GLY A 124 -5.78 -15.36 -8.50
C GLY A 124 -7.08 -16.03 -8.05
N PHE A 125 -7.06 -16.87 -7.01
CA PHE A 125 -8.28 -17.49 -6.48
C PHE A 125 -9.23 -16.44 -5.88
N ILE A 126 -8.69 -15.51 -5.11
CA ILE A 126 -9.47 -14.43 -4.49
C ILE A 126 -10.04 -13.51 -5.55
N ARG A 127 -9.17 -13.07 -6.46
CA ARG A 127 -9.57 -12.23 -7.58
C ARG A 127 -10.74 -12.84 -8.36
N VAL A 128 -10.66 -14.12 -8.71
CA VAL A 128 -11.65 -14.77 -9.58
C VAL A 128 -12.93 -15.16 -8.83
N PHE A 129 -12.82 -15.83 -7.68
CA PHE A 129 -13.97 -16.47 -7.03
C PHE A 129 -14.64 -15.60 -5.97
N ILE A 130 -13.91 -14.64 -5.39
CA ILE A 130 -14.39 -13.80 -4.30
C ILE A 130 -14.79 -12.43 -4.84
N VAL A 131 -13.84 -11.75 -5.49
CA VAL A 131 -14.09 -10.44 -6.07
C VAL A 131 -14.90 -10.58 -7.35
N GLY A 132 -14.57 -11.49 -8.27
CA GLY A 132 -15.42 -11.81 -9.42
C GLY A 132 -15.99 -10.58 -10.18
N ASN A 133 -15.25 -9.47 -10.18
CA ASN A 133 -15.60 -8.20 -10.81
C ASN A 133 -14.29 -7.49 -11.19
N LYS A 134 -14.03 -7.42 -12.49
CA LYS A 134 -12.80 -6.84 -13.04
C LYS A 134 -12.67 -5.34 -12.79
N GLU A 135 -13.77 -4.60 -12.68
CA GLU A 135 -13.72 -3.16 -12.34
C GLU A 135 -13.28 -2.96 -10.89
N VAL A 136 -13.76 -3.79 -9.96
CA VAL A 136 -13.36 -3.72 -8.55
C VAL A 136 -11.89 -4.11 -8.38
N GLU A 137 -11.43 -5.13 -9.11
CA GLU A 137 -10.03 -5.51 -9.16
C GLU A 137 -9.16 -4.38 -9.72
N LYS A 138 -9.54 -3.83 -10.88
CA LYS A 138 -8.83 -2.73 -11.52
C LYS A 138 -8.74 -1.51 -10.59
N PHE A 139 -9.86 -1.14 -9.97
CA PHE A 139 -9.92 -0.07 -8.97
C PHE A 139 -8.95 -0.29 -7.81
N ALA A 140 -8.86 -1.52 -7.30
CA ALA A 140 -7.95 -1.83 -6.20
C ALA A 140 -6.47 -1.68 -6.57
N ASN A 141 -6.10 -2.17 -7.77
CA ASN A 141 -4.73 -2.10 -8.26
C ASN A 141 -4.36 -0.65 -8.59
N GLU A 142 -5.17 0.04 -9.39
CA GLU A 142 -4.96 1.45 -9.76
C GLU A 142 -4.98 2.36 -8.52
N GLY A 143 -5.90 2.12 -7.59
CA GLY A 143 -5.94 2.85 -6.32
C GLY A 143 -4.66 2.67 -5.51
N SER A 144 -4.16 1.44 -5.38
CA SER A 144 -2.90 1.18 -4.70
C SER A 144 -1.70 1.85 -5.37
N GLU A 145 -1.66 1.89 -6.70
CA GLU A 145 -0.58 2.49 -7.47
C GLU A 145 -0.58 4.02 -7.35
N ILE A 146 -1.73 4.67 -7.57
CA ILE A 146 -1.85 6.13 -7.52
C ILE A 146 -1.65 6.67 -6.09
N VAL A 147 -2.20 6.00 -5.08
CA VAL A 147 -1.95 6.38 -3.67
C VAL A 147 -0.47 6.24 -3.34
N PHE A 148 0.19 5.19 -3.84
CA PHE A 148 1.62 5.01 -3.63
C PHE A 148 2.44 6.07 -4.37
N GLU A 149 2.09 6.42 -5.59
CA GLU A 149 2.69 7.52 -6.36
C GLU A 149 2.59 8.86 -5.62
N PHE A 150 1.42 9.16 -5.03
CA PHE A 150 1.22 10.33 -4.18
C PHE A 150 2.06 10.28 -2.90
N ALA A 151 2.05 9.14 -2.20
CA ALA A 151 2.72 9.01 -0.90
C ALA A 151 4.25 8.96 -1.02
N PHE A 152 4.80 8.34 -2.06
CA PHE A 152 6.23 8.10 -2.21
C PHE A 152 7.11 9.35 -2.05
N PRO A 153 6.86 10.48 -2.73
CA PRO A 153 7.64 11.70 -2.52
C PRO A 153 7.49 12.26 -1.10
N LEU A 154 6.31 12.18 -0.48
CA LEU A 154 6.11 12.62 0.90
C LEU A 154 6.94 11.76 1.88
N LEU A 155 6.99 10.45 1.65
CA LEU A 155 7.79 9.53 2.43
C LEU A 155 9.29 9.76 2.22
N LYS A 156 9.72 10.09 1.00
CA LYS A 156 11.09 10.50 0.69
C LYS A 156 11.50 11.72 1.52
N GLU A 157 10.66 12.75 1.54
CA GLU A 157 10.90 13.95 2.34
C GLU A 157 11.00 13.64 3.83
N VAL A 158 10.10 12.81 4.37
CA VAL A 158 10.15 12.38 5.78
C VAL A 158 11.46 11.66 6.08
N TYR A 159 11.85 10.70 5.26
CA TYR A 159 13.03 9.86 5.49
C TYR A 159 14.34 10.65 5.52
N PHE A 160 14.50 11.58 4.57
CA PHE A 160 15.73 12.36 4.42
C PHE A 160 15.70 13.66 5.23
N SER A 161 14.60 13.95 5.93
CA SER A 161 14.48 15.12 6.80
C SER A 161 15.32 14.95 8.07
N LYS A 162 16.01 16.03 8.47
CA LYS A 162 16.61 16.14 9.81
C LYS A 162 15.58 16.51 10.88
N LYS A 163 14.43 17.06 10.48
CA LYS A 163 13.35 17.46 11.37
C LYS A 163 12.47 16.26 11.70
N LEU A 164 12.40 15.92 12.98
CA LEU A 164 11.48 14.91 13.49
C LEU A 164 10.05 15.45 13.50
N ILE A 165 9.12 14.66 12.98
CA ILE A 165 7.68 14.99 12.96
C ILE A 165 7.03 14.21 14.11
N LYS A 166 6.60 14.94 15.14
CA LYS A 166 6.11 14.39 16.42
C LYS A 166 4.83 15.05 16.91
N GLY A 167 4.16 14.43 17.87
CA GLY A 167 3.00 15.00 18.56
C GLY A 167 1.91 15.46 17.60
N GLU A 168 1.43 16.69 17.79
CA GLU A 168 0.37 17.28 16.96
C GLU A 168 0.79 17.44 15.49
N GLU A 169 2.06 17.73 15.22
CA GLU A 169 2.57 17.84 13.84
C GLU A 169 2.42 16.50 13.09
N ALA A 170 2.70 15.38 13.74
CA ALA A 170 2.54 14.04 13.15
C ALA A 170 1.07 13.66 12.90
N ILE A 171 0.18 14.11 13.80
CA ILE A 171 -1.27 13.92 13.64
C ILE A 171 -1.76 14.73 12.44
N ASN A 172 -1.42 16.02 12.39
CA ASN A 172 -1.85 16.93 11.32
C ASN A 172 -1.29 16.49 9.96
N TRP A 173 -0.02 16.06 9.91
CA TRP A 173 0.56 15.47 8.70
C TRP A 173 -0.27 14.28 8.19
N SER A 174 -0.70 13.39 9.09
CA SER A 174 -1.49 12.21 8.71
C SER A 174 -2.91 12.59 8.26
N LEU A 175 -3.53 13.57 8.92
CA LEU A 175 -4.89 14.03 8.60
C LEU A 175 -4.94 14.75 7.26
N ILE A 176 -4.05 15.71 7.03
CA ILE A 176 -3.99 16.50 5.78
C ILE A 176 -3.76 15.57 4.59
N ASN A 177 -2.75 14.69 4.67
CA ASN A 177 -2.45 13.78 3.57
C ASN A 177 -3.55 12.73 3.37
N GLY A 178 -4.20 12.28 4.45
CA GLY A 178 -5.36 11.38 4.36
C GLY A 178 -6.55 12.02 3.67
N GLU A 179 -6.84 13.31 3.92
CA GLU A 179 -7.92 14.03 3.25
C GLU A 179 -7.62 14.20 1.75
N ILE A 180 -6.39 14.62 1.42
CA ILE A 180 -5.94 14.74 0.02
C ILE A 180 -6.05 13.40 -0.70
N GLU A 181 -5.56 12.32 -0.08
CA GLU A 181 -5.66 10.96 -0.63
C GLU A 181 -7.12 10.59 -0.93
N GLN A 182 -8.03 10.78 0.03
CA GLN A 182 -9.43 10.33 -0.10
C GLN A 182 -10.26 11.20 -1.05
N CYS A 183 -10.07 12.51 -1.03
CA CYS A 183 -10.91 13.48 -1.74
C CYS A 183 -10.32 14.00 -3.05
N GLN A 184 -9.00 13.91 -3.27
CA GLN A 184 -8.37 14.38 -4.50
C GLN A 184 -7.79 13.23 -5.30
N ILE A 185 -7.14 12.27 -4.63
CA ILE A 185 -6.41 11.19 -5.32
C ILE A 185 -7.35 10.04 -5.69
N LEU A 186 -8.16 9.55 -4.75
CA LEU A 186 -9.06 8.41 -4.98
C LEU A 186 -10.40 8.81 -5.61
N GLU A 187 -10.85 10.04 -5.39
CA GLU A 187 -12.16 10.52 -5.85
C GLU A 187 -12.38 10.35 -7.38
N PRO A 188 -11.41 10.66 -8.27
CA PRO A 188 -11.55 10.38 -9.69
C PRO A 188 -11.75 8.89 -10.00
N LEU A 189 -11.11 7.99 -9.25
CA LEU A 189 -11.29 6.55 -9.43
C LEU A 189 -12.71 6.11 -9.06
N TYR A 190 -13.26 6.64 -7.95
CA TYR A 190 -14.64 6.36 -7.55
C TYR A 190 -15.64 6.84 -8.60
N ASN A 191 -15.44 8.04 -9.13
CA ASN A 191 -16.32 8.64 -10.14
C ASN A 191 -16.31 7.88 -11.49
N ASN A 192 -15.27 7.09 -11.76
CA ASN A 192 -15.15 6.28 -12.97
C ASN A 192 -15.79 4.88 -12.83
N LEU A 193 -16.29 4.50 -11.64
CA LEU A 193 -16.86 3.17 -11.41
C LEU A 193 -18.30 3.05 -11.93
N SER A 194 -18.64 1.88 -12.48
CA SER A 194 -20.05 1.60 -12.77
C SER A 194 -20.89 1.48 -11.50
N PRO A 195 -22.21 1.72 -11.56
CA PRO A 195 -23.11 1.49 -10.43
C PRO A 195 -23.03 0.05 -9.87
N LYS A 196 -22.70 -0.94 -10.72
CA LYS A 196 -22.50 -2.33 -10.32
C LYS A 196 -21.23 -2.49 -9.48
N ALA A 197 -20.13 -1.84 -9.87
CA ALA A 197 -18.88 -1.84 -9.11
C ALA A 197 -19.04 -1.09 -7.78
N ILE A 198 -19.64 0.11 -7.77
CA ILE A 198 -19.97 0.87 -6.56
C ILE A 198 -20.83 0.03 -5.60
N LYS A 199 -21.91 -0.59 -6.09
CA LYS A 199 -22.75 -1.46 -5.25
C LYS A 199 -21.96 -2.61 -4.63
N LYS A 200 -21.00 -3.17 -5.38
CA LYS A 200 -20.16 -4.27 -4.89
C LYS A 200 -19.16 -3.79 -3.84
N LEU A 201 -18.43 -2.71 -4.11
CA LEU A 201 -17.54 -2.06 -3.14
C LEU A 201 -18.29 -1.67 -1.87
N SER A 202 -19.49 -1.11 -1.99
CA SER A 202 -20.32 -0.72 -0.85
C SER A 202 -20.71 -1.94 0.00
N LYS A 203 -21.05 -3.07 -0.64
CA LYS A 203 -21.31 -4.31 0.10
C LYS A 203 -20.07 -4.86 0.80
N MET A 204 -18.90 -4.79 0.15
CA MET A 204 -17.62 -5.20 0.72
C MET A 204 -17.29 -4.37 1.96
N ALA A 205 -17.26 -3.04 1.81
CA ALA A 205 -16.99 -2.12 2.91
C ALA A 205 -18.04 -2.17 4.04
N LYS A 206 -19.30 -2.47 3.73
CA LYS A 206 -20.35 -2.60 4.77
C LYS A 206 -20.41 -3.99 5.39
N GLY A 207 -19.54 -4.93 4.97
CA GLY A 207 -19.59 -6.31 5.44
C GLY A 207 -20.94 -6.99 5.18
N LYS A 208 -21.56 -6.77 4.00
CA LYS A 208 -22.89 -7.30 3.67
C LYS A 208 -22.81 -8.64 2.92
N GLY A 209 -23.66 -9.60 3.27
CA GLY A 209 -23.71 -10.92 2.62
C GLY A 209 -22.48 -11.76 2.96
N ILE A 210 -21.81 -12.33 1.96
CA ILE A 210 -20.59 -13.15 2.16
C ILE A 210 -19.46 -12.35 2.83
N TYR A 211 -19.43 -11.03 2.66
CA TYR A 211 -18.42 -10.17 3.28
C TYR A 211 -18.65 -9.99 4.79
N SER A 212 -19.80 -10.39 5.33
CA SER A 212 -20.04 -10.32 6.78
C SER A 212 -19.14 -11.26 7.59
N LEU A 213 -18.73 -12.38 6.98
CA LEU A 213 -17.83 -13.38 7.57
C LEU A 213 -16.40 -12.86 7.69
N GLY A 214 -16.05 -11.93 6.81
CA GLY A 214 -14.77 -11.28 6.79
C GLY A 214 -14.92 -9.79 6.94
N VAL A 215 -15.84 -9.23 7.73
CA VAL A 215 -15.75 -7.81 8.16
C VAL A 215 -16.36 -7.68 9.58
N PRO A 216 -15.52 -7.50 10.62
CA PRO A 216 -15.88 -7.09 11.97
C PRO A 216 -16.96 -6.03 12.00
N LYS A 217 -17.97 -6.23 12.86
CA LYS A 217 -19.08 -5.28 12.97
C LYS A 217 -18.60 -3.86 13.30
N SER A 218 -17.61 -3.75 14.19
CA SER A 218 -17.00 -2.51 14.66
C SER A 218 -16.26 -1.73 13.58
N LEU A 219 -15.92 -2.36 12.44
CA LEU A 219 -15.21 -1.68 11.34
C LEU A 219 -16.06 -1.35 10.15
N ARG A 220 -17.24 -1.96 10.02
CA ARG A 220 -18.07 -1.79 8.83
C ARG A 220 -18.23 -0.32 8.52
N TYR A 221 -18.04 0.01 7.25
CA TYR A 221 -18.16 1.36 6.76
C TYR A 221 -19.59 1.82 6.95
N GLU A 222 -19.76 3.02 7.51
CA GLU A 222 -21.05 3.65 7.71
C GLU A 222 -21.12 4.83 6.74
N GLY A 223 -22.24 4.99 6.02
CA GLY A 223 -22.42 6.09 5.06
C GLY A 223 -22.31 5.70 3.58
N ASN A 224 -22.16 6.71 2.72
CA ASN A 224 -22.02 6.54 1.28
C ASN A 224 -20.54 6.39 0.90
N ILE A 225 -20.18 5.36 0.14
CA ILE A 225 -18.78 5.14 -0.26
C ILE A 225 -18.34 6.09 -1.37
N GLU A 226 -19.29 6.75 -2.05
CA GLU A 226 -19.02 7.75 -3.09
C GLU A 226 -18.71 9.11 -2.47
N ASP A 227 -19.08 9.34 -1.20
CA ASP A 227 -18.80 10.57 -0.47
C ASP A 227 -17.38 10.53 0.12
N CYS A 228 -16.48 11.36 -0.41
CA CYS A 228 -15.10 11.39 0.04
C CYS A 228 -14.94 11.83 1.50
N GLN A 229 -15.80 12.74 2.00
CA GLN A 229 -15.73 13.20 3.38
C GLN A 229 -16.17 12.08 4.33
N ALA A 230 -17.22 11.34 3.97
CA ALA A 230 -17.61 10.15 4.73
C ALA A 230 -16.49 9.08 4.74
N ARG A 231 -15.75 8.90 3.63
CA ARG A 231 -14.56 8.01 3.58
C ARG A 231 -13.45 8.50 4.51
N PHE A 232 -13.15 9.80 4.47
CA PHE A 232 -12.12 10.41 5.32
C PHE A 232 -12.47 10.34 6.81
N GLU A 233 -13.70 10.68 7.19
CA GLU A 233 -14.19 10.58 8.58
C GLU A 233 -14.09 9.15 9.10
N HIS A 234 -14.44 8.17 8.26
CA HIS A 234 -14.27 6.76 8.59
C HIS A 234 -12.79 6.43 8.83
N ALA A 235 -11.88 6.89 7.97
CA ALA A 235 -10.44 6.73 8.13
C ALA A 235 -9.89 7.40 9.40
N ILE A 236 -10.45 8.54 9.84
CA ILE A 236 -10.10 9.17 11.12
C ILE A 236 -10.55 8.30 12.31
N LYS A 237 -11.79 7.80 12.30
CA LYS A 237 -12.32 6.92 13.37
C LYS A 237 -11.40 5.71 13.55
N CYS A 238 -11.04 5.12 12.42
CA CYS A 238 -10.01 4.13 12.21
C CYS A 238 -8.66 4.48 12.88
N PHE A 239 -8.10 5.64 12.54
CA PHE A 239 -6.83 6.13 13.03
C PHE A 239 -6.83 6.33 14.56
N ARG A 240 -7.91 6.90 15.11
CA ARG A 240 -8.08 7.13 16.56
C ARG A 240 -8.15 5.81 17.33
N PHE A 241 -8.82 4.81 16.76
CA PHE A 241 -8.87 3.47 17.33
C PHE A 241 -7.46 2.86 17.41
N ILE A 242 -6.73 2.80 16.29
CA ILE A 242 -5.37 2.24 16.24
C ILE A 242 -4.43 2.96 17.22
N SER A 243 -4.50 4.29 17.26
CA SER A 243 -3.69 5.12 18.15
C SER A 243 -3.98 4.82 19.63
N THR A 244 -5.25 4.60 19.97
CA THR A 244 -5.68 4.26 21.33
C THR A 244 -5.21 2.87 21.75
N VAL A 245 -5.35 1.88 20.87
CA VAL A 245 -4.92 0.50 21.16
C VAL A 245 -3.40 0.41 21.29
N ARG A 246 -2.64 1.14 20.47
CA ARG A 246 -1.18 1.24 20.58
C ARG A 246 -0.72 1.89 21.88
N LYS A 247 -1.33 3.01 22.29
CA LYS A 247 -1.00 3.68 23.57
C LYS A 247 -1.22 2.77 24.79
N LYS A 248 -2.15 1.82 24.69
CA LYS A 248 -2.42 0.84 25.76
C LYS A 248 -1.51 -0.39 25.73
N GLY A 249 -0.56 -0.48 24.79
CA GLY A 249 0.33 -1.64 24.64
C GLY A 249 -0.37 -2.93 24.20
N ILE A 250 -1.60 -2.83 23.69
CA ILE A 250 -2.43 -3.99 23.34
C ILE A 250 -2.06 -4.54 21.95
N LEU A 251 -1.57 -3.68 21.05
CA LEU A 251 -1.01 -4.11 19.78
C LEU A 251 0.50 -4.30 19.94
N PRO A 252 1.05 -5.50 19.68
CA PRO A 252 2.50 -5.67 19.63
C PRO A 252 3.10 -4.78 18.54
N ASP A 253 4.30 -4.27 18.77
CA ASP A 253 5.14 -3.64 17.75
C ASP A 253 5.57 -4.72 16.74
N SER A 254 4.68 -5.03 15.80
CA SER A 254 4.75 -6.26 15.02
C SER A 254 5.62 -6.13 13.77
N ASN A 255 6.82 -6.71 13.84
CA ASN A 255 7.59 -7.17 12.68
C ASN A 255 7.32 -8.66 12.35
N ASN A 256 6.33 -9.30 13.00
CA ASN A 256 6.11 -10.74 12.86
C ASN A 256 4.61 -11.04 12.67
N TYR A 257 4.17 -11.05 11.42
CA TYR A 257 2.86 -11.58 11.02
C TYR A 257 3.09 -12.76 10.08
N GLN A 258 3.06 -13.98 10.62
CA GLN A 258 3.11 -15.18 9.78
C GLN A 258 2.02 -16.22 10.03
N ASP A 259 1.17 -16.11 11.06
CA ASP A 259 0.19 -17.17 11.36
C ASP A 259 -1.25 -16.63 11.51
N ALA A 260 -1.96 -16.49 10.38
CA ALA A 260 -3.43 -16.48 10.30
C ALA A 260 -3.93 -16.66 8.84
N ILE A 261 -3.32 -17.58 8.08
CA ILE A 261 -3.63 -17.76 6.66
C ILE A 261 -4.84 -18.69 6.51
N LEU A 262 -6.05 -18.11 6.59
CA LEU A 262 -7.27 -18.57 5.89
C LEU A 262 -8.50 -17.69 6.19
N LEU A 263 -8.50 -16.96 7.32
CA LEU A 263 -9.60 -16.07 7.71
C LEU A 263 -9.39 -14.61 7.30
N ASP A 264 -8.15 -14.20 7.03
CA ASP A 264 -7.79 -12.82 6.69
C ASP A 264 -8.19 -12.38 5.28
N LEU A 265 -8.65 -13.30 4.42
CA LEU A 265 -8.76 -13.10 2.98
C LEU A 265 -9.75 -12.02 2.48
N PHE A 266 -10.57 -11.44 3.36
CA PHE A 266 -11.76 -10.66 2.96
C PHE A 266 -11.92 -9.30 3.65
N LEU A 267 -10.96 -8.90 4.48
CA LEU A 267 -11.27 -8.12 5.67
C LEU A 267 -11.26 -6.61 5.60
N THR A 268 -10.72 -5.97 4.57
CA THR A 268 -10.34 -4.57 4.77
C THR A 268 -10.16 -3.82 3.47
N PHE A 269 -11.27 -3.64 2.75
CA PHE A 269 -11.27 -2.68 1.66
C PHE A 269 -11.40 -1.23 2.18
N ILE A 270 -11.87 -1.03 3.43
CA ILE A 270 -12.03 0.29 4.08
C ILE A 270 -11.95 0.19 5.64
N HIS A 271 -11.05 -0.59 6.24
CA HIS A 271 -11.19 -1.01 7.66
C HIS A 271 -9.92 -0.93 8.53
N CYS A 272 -10.07 -0.60 9.81
CA CYS A 272 -8.98 -0.59 10.81
C CYS A 272 -9.22 -1.60 11.93
N TYR A 273 -8.60 -2.79 11.87
CA TYR A 273 -8.67 -3.92 12.83
C TYR A 273 -9.39 -3.71 14.18
N PRO A 274 -10.33 -4.59 14.64
CA PRO A 274 -10.73 -4.58 16.05
C PRO A 274 -10.95 -5.95 16.73
N ASP A 275 -10.87 -7.10 16.05
CA ASP A 275 -11.57 -8.31 16.53
C ASP A 275 -10.66 -9.50 16.85
N SER A 276 -9.37 -9.52 16.49
CA SER A 276 -8.47 -10.60 16.93
C SER A 276 -8.00 -10.47 18.40
N TYR A 277 -8.47 -9.47 19.15
CA TYR A 277 -7.99 -9.20 20.51
C TYR A 277 -9.11 -9.02 21.55
N ARG A 278 -10.38 -9.17 21.17
CA ARG A 278 -11.49 -8.99 22.13
C ARG A 278 -11.64 -10.16 23.11
N GLU A 279 -11.16 -11.35 22.77
CA GLU A 279 -11.14 -12.49 23.72
C GLU A 279 -10.04 -12.39 24.79
N ILE A 280 -9.06 -11.50 24.62
CA ILE A 280 -8.01 -11.26 25.63
C ILE A 280 -8.47 -10.21 26.67
N ILE A 281 -9.46 -9.38 26.33
CA ILE A 281 -9.97 -8.31 27.20
C ILE A 281 -10.88 -8.87 28.31
N ASP A 282 -11.58 -9.98 28.09
CA ASP A 282 -12.47 -10.59 29.11
C ASP A 282 -11.77 -11.58 30.06
N GLN A 283 -10.47 -11.87 29.87
CA GLN A 283 -9.71 -12.80 30.73
C GLN A 283 -8.65 -12.13 31.61
N THR A 284 -8.51 -10.80 31.57
CA THR A 284 -7.54 -10.08 32.41
C THR A 284 -8.19 -9.42 33.64
N HIS A 285 -8.95 -10.22 34.40
CA HIS A 285 -9.00 -10.02 35.84
C HIS A 285 -7.75 -10.68 36.45
N LEU A 286 -6.62 -9.99 36.38
CA LEU A 286 -5.47 -10.32 37.21
C LEU A 286 -5.53 -9.53 38.53
N PRO A 287 -5.24 -10.19 39.66
CA PRO A 287 -5.46 -9.64 40.99
C PRO A 287 -4.48 -8.50 41.28
N THR A 288 -4.99 -7.47 41.97
CA THR A 288 -4.17 -6.47 42.65
C THR A 288 -3.24 -7.18 43.64
N ALA A 289 -1.95 -7.26 43.32
CA ALA A 289 -0.94 -7.71 44.28
C ALA A 289 -0.67 -6.60 45.31
N PRO A 290 -0.51 -6.96 46.60
CA PRO A 290 -0.44 -5.99 47.69
C PRO A 290 0.93 -5.30 47.73
N PHE A 291 0.88 -4.02 48.05
CA PHE A 291 2.01 -3.24 48.56
C PHE A 291 2.57 -3.90 49.82
N LEU A 292 3.89 -4.08 49.89
CA LEU A 292 4.67 -4.22 51.13
C LEU A 292 6.15 -3.91 50.87
N PRO A 293 6.90 -3.45 51.88
CA PRO A 293 6.68 -2.32 52.77
C PRO A 293 7.59 -1.13 52.43
#